data_AF-C9SW26-F1
#
_entry.id   AF-C9SW26-F1
#
_cell.length_a   1.000
_cell.length_b   1.000
_cell.length_c   1.000
_cell.angle_alpha   90.00
_cell.angle_beta   90.00
_cell.angle_gamma   90.00
#
_symmetry.space_group_name_H-M   'P 1'
#
loop_
_entity.id
_entity.type
_entity.pdbx_description
1 polymer ?
#
loop_
_entity_poly.entity_id
_entity_poly.type
_entity_poly.pdbx_seq_one_letter_code
_entity_poly.pdbx_strand_id
1 'polypeptide(L)'
;MAELARPYVDSEEAGYIYMFWMTPTTNKSLPPPVDAARSLLAPPSTAAAGRQRRASDVVSSYARSTASNQQDKKTMLLKIGRAANVQRRMQQWSRQCGYEVEVIRYYPYLPGASEASGQAPRMAPHCHRVERLVHIELAGLGLKAARGSCGACGRDHREWFEVEATREGVRRVDEVIRRWVEWDEIQT
;
A
#
# COMPACT_ATOMS: atom_id res chain seq x y z
N MET A 1 -9.58 20.56 -2.13
CA MET A 1 -10.17 21.56 -1.21
C MET A 1 -11.65 21.29 -0.92
N ALA A 2 -12.52 21.04 -1.90
CA ALA A 2 -13.96 20.81 -1.64
C ALA A 2 -14.29 19.58 -0.75
N GLU A 3 -13.45 18.54 -0.77
CA GLU A 3 -13.63 17.35 0.07
C GLU A 3 -13.33 17.59 1.56
N LEU A 4 -12.47 18.56 1.89
CA LEU A 4 -12.19 18.95 3.28
C LEU A 4 -13.38 19.65 3.94
N ALA A 5 -14.26 20.26 3.13
CA ALA A 5 -15.44 20.96 3.59
C ALA A 5 -16.68 20.06 3.69
N ARG A 6 -16.57 18.76 3.37
CA ARG A 6 -17.70 17.84 3.49
C ARG A 6 -17.95 17.51 4.98
N PRO A 7 -19.20 17.67 5.46
CA PRO A 7 -19.53 17.30 6.84
C PRO A 7 -19.22 15.82 7.09
N TYR A 8 -18.83 15.48 8.31
CA TYR A 8 -18.68 14.09 8.75
C TYR A 8 -20.05 13.41 8.66
N VAL A 9 -20.12 12.30 7.93
CA VAL A 9 -21.33 11.47 7.87
C VAL A 9 -21.22 10.42 8.96
N ASP A 10 -22.31 10.13 9.68
CA ASP A 10 -22.36 9.13 10.77
C ASP A 10 -21.96 7.70 10.35
N SER A 11 -21.71 7.46 9.06
CA SER A 11 -21.26 6.19 8.50
C SER A 11 -19.73 6.06 8.38
N GLU A 12 -18.94 6.97 8.96
CA GLU A 12 -17.48 6.85 8.93
C GLU A 12 -17.02 5.76 9.91
N GLU A 13 -16.80 4.55 9.37
CA GLU A 13 -16.31 3.39 10.09
C GLU A 13 -14.82 3.58 10.42
N ALA A 14 -14.43 3.30 11.67
CA ALA A 14 -13.02 3.28 12.04
C ALA A 14 -12.29 2.17 11.28
N GLY A 15 -11.07 2.42 10.83
CA GLY A 15 -10.34 1.44 10.02
C GLY A 15 -8.85 1.70 9.89
N TYR A 16 -8.19 0.80 9.18
CA TYR A 16 -6.82 0.96 8.76
C TYR A 16 -6.77 1.28 7.27
N ILE A 17 -5.83 2.14 6.88
CA ILE A 17 -5.41 2.27 5.49
C ILE A 17 -4.30 1.26 5.25
N TYR A 18 -4.35 0.50 4.17
CA TYR A 18 -3.32 -0.47 3.82
C TYR A 18 -2.79 -0.23 2.42
N MET A 19 -1.53 -0.63 2.20
CA MET A 19 -0.87 -0.62 0.91
C MET A 19 -0.26 -1.98 0.63
N PHE A 20 -0.54 -2.53 -0.56
CA PHE A 20 -0.01 -3.82 -1.00
C PHE A 20 0.37 -3.81 -2.48
N TRP A 21 1.20 -4.76 -2.89
CA TRP A 21 1.35 -5.15 -4.30
C TRP A 21 0.81 -6.57 -4.53
N MET A 22 0.63 -6.95 -5.79
CA MET A 22 0.25 -8.31 -6.16
C MET A 22 1.41 -9.00 -6.85
N THR A 23 1.67 -10.26 -6.54
CA THR A 23 2.57 -11.12 -7.33
C THR A 23 1.74 -12.07 -8.20
N PRO A 24 2.06 -12.22 -9.51
CA PRO A 24 1.45 -13.25 -10.34
C PRO A 24 1.77 -14.65 -9.78
N THR A 25 0.74 -15.47 -9.58
CA THR A 25 0.85 -16.82 -8.97
C THR A 25 1.66 -17.83 -9.79
N THR A 26 2.04 -17.49 -11.02
CA THR A 26 2.84 -18.34 -11.93
C THR A 26 4.33 -18.36 -11.60
N ASN A 27 4.84 -17.39 -10.84
CA ASN A 27 6.25 -17.33 -10.41
C ASN A 27 6.42 -17.81 -8.96
N LYS A 28 6.09 -19.09 -8.71
CA LYS A 28 6.29 -19.79 -7.41
C LYS A 28 7.77 -19.97 -6.98
N SER A 29 8.73 -19.44 -7.74
CA SER A 29 10.15 -19.74 -7.57
C SER A 29 10.89 -18.86 -6.53
N LEU A 30 10.26 -17.87 -5.90
CA LEU A 30 10.92 -17.10 -4.84
C LEU A 30 10.05 -17.05 -3.57
N PRO A 31 10.65 -17.21 -2.38
CA PRO A 31 9.93 -17.10 -1.11
C PRO A 31 9.33 -15.69 -0.96
N PRO A 32 8.14 -15.57 -0.32
CA PRO A 32 7.38 -14.34 -0.28
C PRO A 32 8.17 -13.26 0.47
N PRO A 33 8.34 -12.07 -0.11
CA PRO A 33 9.26 -11.04 0.35
C PRO A 33 8.60 -10.04 1.31
N VAL A 34 7.82 -10.53 2.28
CA VAL A 34 7.17 -9.67 3.29
C VAL A 34 8.21 -8.88 4.10
N ASP A 35 9.31 -9.54 4.48
CA ASP A 35 10.45 -8.91 5.16
C ASP A 35 11.15 -7.87 4.28
N ALA A 36 11.21 -8.13 2.98
CA ALA A 36 11.83 -7.25 2.01
C ALA A 36 10.99 -5.98 1.81
N ALA A 37 9.68 -6.10 1.59
CA ALA A 37 8.77 -4.97 1.47
C ALA A 37 8.77 -4.07 2.72
N ARG A 38 8.70 -4.67 3.92
CA ARG A 38 8.77 -3.93 5.19
C ARG A 38 10.15 -3.27 5.38
N SER A 39 11.22 -3.93 4.94
CA SER A 39 12.58 -3.39 4.99
C SER A 39 12.83 -2.22 4.02
N LEU A 40 12.01 -2.01 2.98
CA LEU A 40 12.12 -0.82 2.10
C LEU A 40 11.79 0.47 2.86
N LEU A 41 10.78 0.40 3.72
CA LEU A 41 10.24 1.52 4.47
C LEU A 41 10.80 1.60 5.91
N ALA A 42 11.76 0.74 6.24
CA ALA A 42 12.48 0.82 7.51
C ALA A 42 13.54 1.94 7.46
N PRO A 43 13.74 2.68 8.57
CA PRO A 43 14.84 3.64 8.66
C PRO A 43 16.19 2.92 8.44
N PRO A 44 17.18 3.57 7.80
CA PRO A 44 18.49 2.97 7.60
C PRO A 44 19.19 2.77 8.95
N SER A 45 19.25 1.52 9.42
CA SER A 45 20.10 1.13 10.53
C SER A 45 21.33 0.39 10.00
N THR A 46 22.48 0.56 10.65
CA THR A 46 23.75 -0.07 10.28
C THR A 46 23.67 -1.61 10.26
N ALA A 47 22.77 -2.20 11.07
CA ALA A 47 22.49 -3.64 11.07
C ALA A 47 21.57 -4.13 9.93
N ALA A 48 20.83 -3.23 9.27
CA ALA A 48 19.85 -3.57 8.24
C ALA A 48 20.39 -3.55 6.80
N ALA A 49 21.64 -3.13 6.58
CA ALA A 49 22.21 -2.95 5.23
C ALA A 49 22.14 -4.23 4.36
N GLY A 50 22.36 -5.41 4.95
CA GLY A 50 22.23 -6.70 4.23
C GLY A 50 20.77 -7.08 3.91
N ARG A 51 19.83 -6.72 4.78
CA ARG A 51 18.38 -6.99 4.61
C ARG A 51 17.74 -6.00 3.61
N GLN A 52 18.25 -4.77 3.55
CA GLN A 52 17.87 -3.75 2.58
C GLN A 52 18.28 -4.10 1.14
N ARG A 53 19.46 -4.70 0.92
CA ARG A 53 19.84 -5.19 -0.42
C ARG A 53 18.86 -6.25 -0.94
N ARG A 54 18.44 -7.19 -0.08
CA ARG A 54 17.41 -8.18 -0.42
C ARG A 54 16.05 -7.55 -0.73
N ALA A 55 15.70 -6.46 -0.05
CA ALA A 55 14.48 -5.71 -0.32
C ALA A 55 14.48 -5.05 -1.71
N SER A 56 15.59 -4.41 -2.10
CA SER A 56 15.74 -3.87 -3.45
C SER A 56 15.74 -4.95 -4.53
N ASP A 57 16.24 -6.15 -4.24
CA ASP A 57 16.23 -7.28 -5.18
C ASP A 57 14.81 -7.75 -5.48
N VAL A 58 13.92 -7.72 -4.48
CA VAL A 58 12.49 -8.05 -4.63
C VAL A 58 11.76 -7.01 -5.48
N VAL A 59 11.99 -5.72 -5.23
CA VAL A 59 11.41 -4.66 -6.06
C VAL A 59 11.89 -4.82 -7.50
N SER A 60 13.17 -5.14 -7.68
CA SER A 60 13.78 -5.36 -8.99
C SER A 60 13.24 -6.60 -9.70
N SER A 61 12.96 -7.70 -8.98
CA SER A 61 12.37 -8.91 -9.55
C SER A 61 10.91 -8.68 -9.96
N TYR A 62 10.14 -7.98 -9.12
CA TYR A 62 8.78 -7.57 -9.45
C TYR A 62 8.75 -6.67 -10.70
N ALA A 63 9.58 -5.63 -10.72
CA ALA A 63 9.72 -4.74 -11.87
C ALA A 63 10.08 -5.48 -13.17
N ARG A 64 10.92 -6.52 -13.09
CA ARG A 64 11.27 -7.37 -14.24
C ARG A 64 10.10 -8.21 -14.72
N SER A 65 9.22 -8.65 -13.81
CA SER A 65 8.02 -9.40 -14.16
C SER A 65 6.90 -8.54 -14.77
N THR A 66 6.91 -7.23 -14.54
CA THR A 66 5.92 -6.29 -15.07
C THR A 66 6.41 -5.52 -16.30
N ALA A 67 7.72 -5.45 -16.54
CA ALA A 67 8.31 -4.76 -17.69
C ALA A 67 8.19 -5.59 -18.97
N SER A 68 7.30 -5.18 -19.89
CA SER A 68 7.16 -5.77 -21.22
C SER A 68 8.09 -5.16 -22.28
N ASN A 69 8.88 -4.13 -21.96
CA ASN A 69 9.78 -3.51 -22.92
C ASN A 69 11.05 -2.93 -22.28
N GLN A 70 12.19 -3.08 -22.96
CA GLN A 70 13.54 -2.86 -22.42
C GLN A 70 13.93 -1.38 -22.23
N GLN A 71 13.06 -0.43 -22.59
CA GLN A 71 13.39 1.01 -22.64
C GLN A 71 12.53 1.92 -21.75
N ASP A 72 11.46 1.41 -21.14
CA ASP A 72 10.63 2.19 -20.22
C ASP A 72 11.10 2.07 -18.78
N LYS A 73 10.98 3.17 -18.02
CA LYS A 73 11.26 3.20 -16.59
C LYS A 73 10.50 2.05 -15.91
N LYS A 74 11.20 1.24 -15.12
CA LYS A 74 10.62 0.14 -14.37
C LYS A 74 9.56 0.66 -13.39
N THR A 75 8.29 0.34 -13.61
CA THR A 75 7.17 0.69 -12.74
C THR A 75 6.60 -0.52 -12.01
N MET A 76 5.92 -0.24 -10.90
CA MET A 76 5.20 -1.22 -10.10
C MET A 76 3.80 -0.72 -9.74
N LEU A 77 2.88 -1.66 -9.54
CA LEU A 77 1.50 -1.37 -9.18
C LEU A 77 1.27 -1.55 -7.68
N LEU A 78 0.76 -0.50 -7.05
CA LEU A 78 0.37 -0.46 -5.65
C LEU A 78 -1.15 -0.34 -5.55
N LYS A 79 -1.73 -1.14 -4.65
CA LYS A 79 -3.11 -0.97 -4.23
C LYS A 79 -3.16 -0.28 -2.88
N ILE A 80 -4.01 0.73 -2.76
CA ILE A 80 -4.22 1.44 -1.50
C ILE A 80 -5.69 1.34 -1.12
N GLY A 81 -5.99 0.65 -0.04
CA GLY A 81 -7.37 0.41 0.39
C GLY A 81 -7.59 0.67 1.86
N ARG A 82 -8.85 0.58 2.29
CA ARG A 82 -9.25 0.62 3.70
C ARG A 82 -9.90 -0.68 4.18
N ALA A 83 -9.75 -0.99 5.46
CA ALA A 83 -10.51 -2.04 6.15
C ALA A 83 -10.41 -1.91 7.67
N ALA A 84 -11.50 -2.26 8.38
CA ALA A 84 -11.45 -2.48 9.82
C ALA A 84 -10.57 -3.69 10.20
N ASN A 85 -10.57 -4.74 9.35
CA ASN A 85 -9.69 -5.91 9.49
C ASN A 85 -8.94 -6.18 8.19
N VAL A 86 -7.69 -5.70 8.13
CA VAL A 86 -6.83 -5.81 6.94
C VAL A 86 -6.57 -7.27 6.57
N GLN A 87 -6.31 -8.14 7.55
CA GLN A 87 -6.03 -9.55 7.30
C GLN A 87 -7.20 -10.26 6.62
N ARG A 88 -8.42 -10.08 7.13
CA ARG A 88 -9.64 -10.63 6.51
C ARG A 88 -9.84 -10.08 5.10
N ARG A 89 -9.58 -8.78 4.89
CA ARG A 89 -9.67 -8.14 3.57
C ARG A 89 -8.66 -8.73 2.58
N MET A 90 -7.43 -9.00 3.01
CA MET A 90 -6.40 -9.61 2.15
C MET A 90 -6.78 -11.03 1.73
N GLN A 91 -7.31 -11.84 2.65
CA GLN A 91 -7.79 -13.18 2.34
C GLN A 91 -8.95 -13.16 1.32
N GLN A 92 -9.88 -12.21 1.45
CA GLN A 92 -10.95 -12.02 0.47
C GLN A 92 -10.39 -11.64 -0.91
N TRP A 93 -9.42 -10.73 -0.96
CA TRP A 93 -8.78 -10.34 -2.21
C TRP A 93 -8.08 -11.52 -2.89
N SER A 94 -7.32 -12.30 -2.13
CA SER A 94 -6.63 -13.47 -2.67
C SER A 94 -7.61 -14.52 -3.21
N ARG A 95 -8.72 -14.75 -2.50
CA ARG A 95 -9.78 -15.70 -2.95
C ARG A 95 -10.60 -15.18 -4.13
N GLN A 96 -10.96 -13.90 -4.14
CA GLN A 96 -11.87 -13.35 -5.15
C GLN A 96 -11.16 -13.00 -6.45
N CYS A 97 -9.91 -12.53 -6.36
CA CYS A 97 -9.18 -12.00 -7.51
C CYS A 97 -8.03 -12.91 -7.96
N GLY A 98 -7.74 -14.01 -7.25
CA GLY A 98 -6.77 -15.01 -7.68
C GLY A 98 -5.31 -14.55 -7.67
N TYR A 99 -4.99 -13.47 -6.95
CA TYR A 99 -3.64 -12.95 -6.79
C TYR A 99 -3.10 -13.26 -5.40
N GLU A 100 -1.81 -13.53 -5.28
CA GLU A 100 -1.12 -13.50 -3.99
C GLU A 100 -0.91 -12.03 -3.61
N VAL A 101 -1.38 -11.67 -2.42
CA VAL A 101 -1.42 -10.28 -1.96
C VAL A 101 -0.43 -10.12 -0.81
N GLU A 102 0.49 -9.18 -0.98
CA GLU A 102 1.53 -8.92 0.01
C GLU A 102 1.42 -7.49 0.53
N VAL A 103 0.96 -7.37 1.78
CA VAL A 103 0.83 -6.09 2.45
C VAL A 103 2.21 -5.54 2.77
N ILE A 104 2.51 -4.37 2.22
CA ILE A 104 3.76 -3.65 2.47
C ILE A 104 3.65 -2.96 3.84
N ARG A 105 2.52 -2.28 4.09
CA ARG A 105 2.27 -1.54 5.33
C ARG A 105 0.77 -1.26 5.51
N TYR A 106 0.35 -1.09 6.76
CA TYR A 106 -0.94 -0.51 7.12
C TYR A 106 -0.74 0.63 8.13
N TYR A 107 -1.72 1.52 8.20
CA TYR A 107 -1.68 2.78 8.94
C TYR A 107 -2.95 2.95 9.78
N PRO A 108 -2.86 3.59 10.97
CA PRO A 108 -1.67 4.23 11.56
C PRO A 108 -0.50 3.27 11.83
N TYR A 109 0.70 3.66 11.40
CA TYR A 109 1.92 2.85 11.56
C TYR A 109 2.73 3.37 12.74
N LEU A 110 2.92 2.53 13.76
CA LEU A 110 3.74 2.84 14.91
C LEU A 110 5.14 2.23 14.74
N PRO A 111 6.21 3.05 14.59
CA PRO A 111 7.56 2.52 14.46
C PRO A 111 8.05 1.93 15.78
N GLY A 112 8.45 0.65 15.77
CA GLY A 112 9.40 0.03 16.72
C GLY A 112 9.01 -0.13 18.19
N ALA A 113 8.19 0.76 18.76
CA ALA A 113 7.81 0.71 20.18
C ALA A 113 6.56 -0.14 20.45
N SER A 114 5.65 -0.24 19.47
CA SER A 114 4.33 -0.88 19.65
C SER A 114 4.33 -2.39 19.47
N GLU A 115 5.19 -2.94 18.61
CA GLU A 115 5.40 -4.40 18.53
C GLU A 115 6.04 -4.93 19.84
N ALA A 116 6.85 -4.13 20.52
CA ALA A 116 7.47 -4.47 21.80
C ALA A 116 6.55 -4.24 23.03
N SER A 117 5.59 -3.31 22.94
CA SER A 117 4.64 -3.00 24.02
C SER A 117 3.27 -3.68 23.87
N GLY A 118 3.05 -4.42 22.77
CA GLY A 118 1.79 -5.14 22.53
C GLY A 118 0.58 -4.25 22.23
N GLN A 119 0.78 -2.94 22.07
CA GLN A 119 -0.29 -1.99 21.84
C GLN A 119 -0.64 -1.95 20.35
N ALA A 120 -1.86 -2.39 20.01
CA ALA A 120 -2.37 -2.28 18.65
C ALA A 120 -2.47 -0.79 18.25
N PRO A 121 -2.05 -0.39 17.03
CA PRO A 121 -2.26 0.97 16.57
C PRO A 121 -3.74 1.32 16.60
N ARG A 122 -4.06 2.52 17.10
CA ARG A 122 -5.43 3.04 17.05
C ARG A 122 -5.94 3.05 15.61
N MET A 123 -7.22 2.76 15.42
CA MET A 123 -7.83 2.83 14.09
C MET A 123 -8.04 4.30 13.72
N ALA A 124 -7.89 4.63 12.43
CA ALA A 124 -8.24 5.95 11.93
C ALA A 124 -9.78 6.09 12.02
N PRO A 125 -10.31 7.07 12.77
CA PRO A 125 -11.75 7.22 12.97
C PRO A 125 -12.48 7.45 11.65
N HIS A 126 -11.88 8.21 10.73
CA HIS A 126 -12.51 8.60 9.48
C HIS A 126 -11.88 7.90 8.27
N CYS A 127 -11.69 6.58 8.34
CA CYS A 127 -10.85 5.86 7.37
C CYS A 127 -11.32 5.98 5.91
N HIS A 128 -12.62 6.12 5.67
CA HIS A 128 -13.17 6.33 4.33
C HIS A 128 -12.75 7.69 3.74
N ARG A 129 -12.82 8.74 4.55
CA ARG A 129 -12.40 10.10 4.18
C ARG A 129 -10.91 10.15 3.92
N VAL A 130 -10.12 9.55 4.81
CA VAL A 130 -8.66 9.44 4.67
C VAL A 130 -8.29 8.74 3.37
N GLU A 131 -8.87 7.57 3.09
CA GLU A 131 -8.62 6.84 1.84
C GLU A 131 -8.95 7.70 0.61
N ARG A 132 -10.09 8.39 0.64
CA ARG A 132 -10.52 9.26 -0.46
C ARG A 132 -9.53 10.40 -0.71
N LEU A 133 -9.04 11.04 0.36
CA LEU A 133 -8.07 12.12 0.27
C LEU A 133 -6.72 11.63 -0.26
N VAL A 134 -6.26 10.48 0.22
CA VAL A 134 -5.06 9.81 -0.30
C VAL A 134 -5.19 9.53 -1.80
N HIS A 135 -6.31 8.95 -2.25
CA HIS A 135 -6.52 8.66 -3.67
C HIS A 135 -6.55 9.92 -4.54
N ILE A 136 -7.17 11.00 -4.04
CA ILE A 136 -7.21 12.28 -4.75
C ILE A 136 -5.81 12.85 -4.92
N GLU A 137 -5.00 12.86 -3.85
CA GLU A 137 -3.65 13.42 -3.93
C GLU A 137 -2.78 12.59 -4.87
N LEU A 138 -2.77 11.26 -4.73
CA LEU A 138 -1.98 10.39 -5.61
C LEU A 138 -2.44 10.47 -7.08
N ALA A 139 -3.74 10.66 -7.31
CA ALA A 139 -4.24 10.94 -8.66
C ALA A 139 -3.78 12.31 -9.18
N GLY A 140 -3.76 13.34 -8.33
CA GLY A 140 -3.22 14.66 -8.66
C GLY A 140 -1.73 14.64 -9.00
N LEU A 141 -0.97 13.69 -8.44
CA LEU A 141 0.42 13.41 -8.79
C LEU A 141 0.58 12.59 -10.08
N GLY A 142 -0.51 12.24 -10.76
CA GLY A 142 -0.48 11.45 -12.00
C GLY A 142 -0.20 9.96 -11.78
N LEU A 143 -0.22 9.47 -10.54
CA LEU A 143 0.10 8.07 -10.21
C LEU A 143 -1.11 7.13 -10.40
N LYS A 144 -2.28 7.66 -10.75
CA LYS A 144 -3.50 6.87 -10.88
C LYS A 144 -3.38 5.92 -12.07
N ALA A 145 -3.34 4.61 -11.80
CA ALA A 145 -3.36 3.61 -12.85
C ALA A 145 -4.79 3.42 -13.39
N ALA A 146 -4.94 3.47 -14.71
CA ALA A 146 -6.16 3.09 -15.41
C ALA A 146 -6.06 1.61 -15.77
N ARG A 147 -6.78 0.77 -15.02
CA ARG A 147 -6.91 -0.67 -15.31
C ARG A 147 -8.35 -0.96 -15.72
N GLY A 148 -8.51 -1.89 -16.66
CA GLY A 148 -9.83 -2.44 -16.98
C GLY A 148 -10.36 -3.36 -15.87
N SER A 149 -11.46 -4.05 -16.18
CA SER A 149 -12.07 -5.03 -15.29
C SER A 149 -11.09 -6.11 -14.87
N CYS A 150 -11.15 -6.54 -13.61
CA CYS A 150 -10.37 -7.65 -13.10
C CYS A 150 -10.66 -8.92 -13.90
N GLY A 151 -9.63 -9.55 -14.46
CA GLY A 151 -9.79 -10.81 -15.21
C GLY A 151 -10.31 -11.99 -14.38
N ALA A 152 -10.16 -11.95 -13.04
CA ALA A 152 -10.61 -13.00 -12.15
C ALA A 152 -12.02 -12.76 -11.58
N CYS A 153 -12.31 -11.54 -11.10
CA CYS A 153 -13.60 -11.24 -10.45
C CYS A 153 -14.57 -10.41 -11.30
N GLY A 154 -14.15 -9.96 -12.49
CA GLY A 154 -14.97 -9.16 -13.41
C GLY A 154 -15.26 -7.73 -12.97
N ARG A 155 -14.87 -7.32 -11.75
CA ARG A 155 -15.15 -5.97 -11.22
C ARG A 155 -14.03 -4.98 -11.53
N ASP A 156 -14.40 -3.70 -11.55
CA ASP A 156 -13.46 -2.60 -11.68
C ASP A 156 -12.83 -2.26 -10.33
N HIS A 157 -11.52 -2.44 -10.25
CA HIS A 157 -10.75 -2.04 -9.09
C HIS A 157 -10.14 -0.67 -9.34
N ARG A 158 -10.70 0.35 -8.70
CA ARG A 158 -10.28 1.73 -8.94
C ARG A 158 -9.11 2.16 -8.07
N GLU A 159 -8.75 1.43 -7.01
CA GLU A 159 -7.70 1.86 -6.09
C GLU A 159 -6.26 1.45 -6.51
N TRP A 160 -5.95 1.45 -7.81
CA TRP A 160 -4.61 1.14 -8.33
C TRP A 160 -3.80 2.40 -8.64
N PHE A 161 -2.53 2.36 -8.27
CA PHE A 161 -1.55 3.40 -8.50
C PHE A 161 -0.27 2.81 -9.09
N GLU A 162 0.25 3.43 -10.14
CA GLU A 162 1.51 3.05 -10.78
C GLU A 162 2.61 3.98 -10.31
N VAL A 163 3.71 3.40 -9.82
CA VAL A 163 4.85 4.14 -9.29
C VAL A 163 6.15 3.60 -9.84
N GLU A 164 7.21 4.40 -9.82
CA GLU A 164 8.56 3.91 -10.10
C GLU A 164 8.88 2.78 -9.12
N ALA A 165 9.39 1.66 -9.65
CA ALA A 165 9.81 0.49 -8.87
C ALA A 165 11.16 0.77 -8.18
N THR A 166 11.17 1.81 -7.37
CA THR A 166 12.29 2.30 -6.58
C THR A 166 11.80 2.52 -5.16
N ARG A 167 12.75 2.56 -4.21
CA ARG A 167 12.43 2.83 -2.81
C ARG A 167 11.80 4.21 -2.64
N GLU A 168 12.29 5.18 -3.40
CA GLU A 168 11.81 6.56 -3.44
C GLU A 168 10.38 6.61 -3.98
N GLY A 169 10.06 5.82 -5.01
CA GLY A 169 8.71 5.67 -5.54
C GLY A 169 7.71 5.20 -4.48
N VAL A 170 8.04 4.12 -3.76
CA VAL A 170 7.19 3.59 -2.67
C VAL A 170 7.12 4.56 -1.49
N ARG A 171 8.24 5.21 -1.15
CA ARG A 171 8.32 6.19 -0.05
C ARG A 171 7.42 7.40 -0.28
N ARG A 172 7.34 7.92 -1.51
CA ARG A 172 6.42 9.03 -1.84
C ARG A 172 4.97 8.67 -1.54
N VAL A 173 4.57 7.43 -1.78
CA VAL A 173 3.21 6.94 -1.46
C VAL A 173 3.02 6.79 0.05
N ASP A 174 4.00 6.21 0.76
CA ASP A 174 3.98 6.12 2.24
C ASP A 174 3.82 7.51 2.87
N GLU A 175 4.57 8.52 2.42
CA GLU A 175 4.49 9.89 2.93
C GLU A 175 3.11 10.53 2.73
N VAL A 176 2.46 10.29 1.58
CA VAL A 176 1.09 10.78 1.33
C VAL A 176 0.09 10.12 2.28
N ILE A 177 0.15 8.80 2.43
CA ILE A 177 -0.77 8.07 3.31
C ILE A 177 -0.59 8.55 4.76
N ARG A 178 0.65 8.62 5.24
CA ARG A 178 0.96 9.09 6.60
C ARG A 178 0.40 10.47 6.86
N ARG A 179 0.59 11.42 5.94
CA ARG A 179 0.11 12.79 6.11
C ARG A 179 -1.40 12.87 6.30
N TRP A 180 -2.18 12.12 5.52
CA TRP A 180 -3.63 12.13 5.64
C TRP A 180 -4.14 11.37 6.87
N VAL A 181 -3.43 10.31 7.28
CA VAL A 181 -3.73 9.61 8.54
C VAL A 181 -3.41 10.49 9.75
N GLU A 182 -2.25 11.15 9.77
CA GLU A 182 -1.86 12.11 10.81
C GLU A 182 -2.81 13.31 10.86
N TRP A 183 -3.27 13.81 9.70
CA TRP A 183 -4.29 14.85 9.64
C TRP A 183 -5.59 14.43 10.31
N ASP A 184 -6.07 13.21 10.04
CA ASP A 184 -7.29 12.66 10.65
C ASP A 184 -7.21 12.56 12.17
N GLU A 185 -6.05 12.13 12.65
CA GLU A 185 -5.76 12.04 14.09
C GLU A 185 -5.81 13.39 14.81
N ILE A 186 -5.63 14.52 14.12
CA ILE A 186 -5.72 15.88 14.66
C ILE A 186 -7.18 16.38 14.63
N GLN A 187 -8.04 15.80 13.80
CA GLN A 187 -9.45 16.20 13.70
C GLN A 187 -10.35 15.61 14.81
N THR A 188 -9.82 14.72 15.65
CA THR A 188 -10.53 14.01 16.72
C THR A 188 -10.09 14.51 18.09
#